data_AF-A0A401TI71-F1
#
_entry.id   AF-A0A401TI71-F1
#
_cell.length_a   1.000
_cell.length_b   1.000
_cell.length_c   1.000
_cell.angle_alpha   90.00
_cell.angle_beta   90.00
_cell.angle_gamma   90.00
#
_symmetry.space_group_name_H-M   'P 1'
#
loop_
_entity.id
_entity.type
_entity.pdbx_description
1 polymer ?
#
loop_
_entity_poly.entity_id
_entity_poly.type
_entity_poly.pdbx_seq_one_letter_code
_entity_poly.pdbx_strand_id
1 'polypeptide(L)'
;MGKTHEIKYSDHLYNACMGAFDCLPLAAIVNRQFLCLHGGLSPDVHTLDDIRRLDRFKEPPAFGPMCDLLWSDPTEDYGSEKTPDHFSHNTVRGCSYFF
;
A
#
# COMPACT_ATOMS: atom_id res chain seq x y z
N MET A 1 -9.58 15.54 -14.49
CA MET A 1 -8.28 14.83 -14.33
C MET A 1 -7.87 14.35 -15.72
N GLY A 2 -6.84 14.94 -16.34
CA GLY A 2 -6.48 14.60 -17.73
C GLY A 2 -5.81 13.23 -17.79
N LYS A 3 -6.34 12.32 -18.61
CA LYS A 3 -5.73 11.01 -18.87
C LYS A 3 -4.49 11.20 -19.74
N THR A 4 -3.32 11.27 -19.11
CA THR A 4 -2.03 11.53 -19.77
C THR A 4 -1.70 10.50 -20.87
N HIS A 5 -2.25 9.29 -20.79
CA HIS A 5 -2.07 8.26 -21.82
C HIS A 5 -2.82 8.57 -23.10
N GLU A 6 -4.09 9.02 -23.04
CA GLU A 6 -4.91 9.35 -24.23
C GLU A 6 -4.31 10.50 -25.06
N ILE A 7 -3.51 11.38 -24.43
CA ILE A 7 -2.91 12.55 -25.08
C ILE A 7 -1.62 12.19 -25.84
N LYS A 8 -0.91 11.12 -25.44
CA LYS A 8 0.43 10.81 -25.97
C LYS A 8 0.58 9.41 -26.57
N TYR A 9 -0.26 8.45 -26.18
CA TYR A 9 -0.11 7.04 -26.49
C TYR A 9 -1.46 6.33 -26.68
N SER A 10 -1.43 5.06 -27.06
CA SER A 10 -2.63 4.24 -27.25
C SER A 10 -3.12 3.58 -25.96
N ASP A 11 -4.40 3.24 -25.93
CA ASP A 11 -5.00 2.46 -24.84
C ASP A 11 -4.31 1.10 -24.65
N HIS A 12 -3.72 0.55 -25.71
CA HIS A 12 -2.93 -0.67 -25.62
C HIS A 12 -1.72 -0.51 -24.71
N LEU A 13 -0.99 0.62 -24.80
CA LEU A 13 0.14 0.89 -23.91
C LEU A 13 -0.33 1.10 -22.46
N TYR A 14 -1.44 1.79 -22.27
CA TYR A 14 -2.02 1.97 -20.94
C TYR A 14 -2.37 0.62 -20.29
N ASN A 15 -3.06 -0.26 -21.03
CA ASN A 15 -3.41 -1.60 -20.54
C ASN A 15 -2.16 -2.46 -20.28
N ALA A 16 -1.10 -2.34 -21.09
CA ALA A 16 0.17 -2.99 -20.84
C ALA A 16 0.83 -2.50 -19.54
N CYS A 17 0.78 -1.19 -19.26
CA CYS A 17 1.25 -0.63 -17.99
C CYS A 17 0.43 -1.11 -16.80
N MET A 18 -0.90 -1.19 -16.92
CA MET A 18 -1.77 -1.72 -15.86
C MET A 18 -1.40 -3.16 -15.53
N GLY A 19 -1.24 -4.03 -16.54
CA GLY A 19 -0.77 -5.40 -16.30
C GLY A 19 0.64 -5.48 -15.70
N ALA A 20 1.52 -4.53 -16.02
CA ALA A 20 2.85 -4.45 -15.40
C ALA A 20 2.78 -4.01 -13.92
N PHE A 21 1.89 -3.08 -13.58
CA PHE A 21 1.70 -2.62 -12.19
C PHE A 21 1.16 -3.73 -11.29
N ASP A 22 0.24 -4.57 -11.78
CA ASP A 22 -0.25 -5.75 -11.05
C ASP A 22 0.87 -6.77 -10.74
N CYS A 23 1.99 -6.71 -11.44
CA CYS A 23 3.13 -7.60 -11.21
C CYS A 23 4.12 -7.08 -10.16
N LEU A 24 4.02 -5.80 -9.76
CA LEU A 24 4.99 -5.18 -8.85
C LEU A 24 5.00 -5.87 -7.48
N PRO A 25 6.18 -6.01 -6.84
CA PRO A 25 6.26 -6.51 -5.48
C PRO A 25 5.68 -5.48 -4.49
N LEU A 26 4.95 -5.96 -3.48
CA LEU A 26 4.38 -5.10 -2.43
C LEU A 26 5.39 -4.69 -1.35
N ALA A 27 6.43 -5.50 -1.13
CA ALA A 27 7.38 -5.33 -0.05
C ALA A 27 8.77 -5.84 -0.41
N ALA A 28 9.79 -5.30 0.26
CA ALA A 28 11.15 -5.80 0.18
C ALA A 28 11.78 -5.92 1.58
N ILE A 29 12.65 -6.92 1.77
CA ILE A 29 13.51 -7.01 2.95
C ILE A 29 14.92 -6.62 2.54
N VAL A 30 15.42 -5.51 3.10
CA VAL A 30 16.75 -4.99 2.81
C VAL A 30 17.69 -5.35 3.96
N ASN A 31 18.86 -5.91 3.61
CA ASN A 31 19.90 -6.33 4.54
C ASN A 31 19.43 -7.27 5.66
N ARG A 32 18.31 -8.00 5.47
CA ARG A 32 17.65 -8.85 6.49
C ARG A 32 17.24 -8.09 7.76
N GLN A 33 17.13 -6.76 7.68
CA GLN A 33 16.91 -5.89 8.83
C GLN A 33 15.74 -4.94 8.62
N PHE A 34 15.56 -4.43 7.40
CA PHE A 34 14.57 -3.40 7.12
C PHE A 34 13.46 -3.96 6.23
N LEU A 35 12.21 -3.77 6.64
CA LEU A 35 11.05 -3.96 5.80
C LEU A 35 10.77 -2.66 5.06
N CYS A 36 10.77 -2.70 3.73
CA CYS A 36 10.47 -1.58 2.87
C CYS A 36 9.10 -1.77 2.23
N LEU A 37 8.23 -0.79 2.42
CA LEU A 37 6.85 -0.71 1.93
C LEU A 37 6.63 0.67 1.31
N HIS A 38 5.58 0.80 0.49
CA HIS A 38 5.23 2.11 -0.07
C HIS A 38 4.52 3.00 0.95
N GLY A 39 3.51 2.45 1.64
CA GLY A 39 2.85 3.06 2.78
C GLY A 39 3.51 2.59 4.07
N GLY A 40 2.86 1.65 4.76
CA GLY A 40 3.31 1.18 6.06
C GLY A 40 2.55 -0.06 6.55
N LEU A 41 2.17 -0.08 7.82
CA LEU A 41 1.64 -1.27 8.49
C LEU A 41 0.14 -1.47 8.28
N SER A 42 -0.30 -2.72 8.46
CA SER A 42 -1.71 -3.12 8.43
C SER A 42 -2.07 -3.84 9.72
N PRO A 43 -3.28 -3.64 10.26
CA PRO A 43 -3.78 -4.44 11.39
C PRO A 43 -3.91 -5.93 11.06
N ASP A 44 -3.99 -6.30 9.78
CA ASP A 44 -4.12 -7.68 9.30
C ASP A 44 -2.76 -8.34 8.95
N VAL A 45 -1.64 -7.63 9.11
CA VAL A 45 -0.29 -8.11 8.78
C VAL A 45 0.57 -8.08 10.03
N HIS A 46 0.82 -9.26 10.62
CA HIS A 46 1.63 -9.38 11.82
C HIS A 46 3.02 -9.97 11.55
N THR A 47 3.17 -10.69 10.44
CA THR A 47 4.41 -11.37 10.06
C THR A 47 4.74 -11.18 8.58
N LEU A 48 6.01 -11.42 8.22
CA LEU A 48 6.41 -11.41 6.81
C LEU A 48 5.72 -12.49 5.98
N ASP A 49 5.26 -13.57 6.61
CA ASP A 49 4.51 -14.62 5.91
C ASP A 49 3.11 -14.17 5.52
N ASP A 50 2.50 -13.24 6.24
CA ASP A 50 1.19 -12.70 5.88
C ASP A 50 1.27 -11.93 4.56
N ILE A 51 2.33 -11.13 4.39
CA ILE A 51 2.62 -10.43 3.12
C ILE A 51 2.88 -11.44 1.98
N ARG A 52 3.64 -12.52 2.24
CA ARG A 52 3.95 -13.54 1.23
C ARG A 52 2.73 -14.30 0.73
N ARG A 53 1.67 -14.40 1.54
CA ARG A 53 0.42 -15.09 1.20
C ARG A 53 -0.56 -14.22 0.41
N LEU A 54 -0.31 -12.91 0.28
CA LEU A 54 -1.19 -12.02 -0.47
C LEU A 54 -1.17 -12.34 -1.96
N ASP A 55 -2.36 -12.56 -2.51
CA ASP A 55 -2.57 -12.53 -3.96
C ASP A 55 -2.55 -11.10 -4.47
N ARG A 56 -1.39 -10.69 -5.00
CA ARG A 56 -1.10 -9.31 -5.43
C ARG A 56 -1.34 -9.03 -6.92
N PHE A 57 -1.64 -10.05 -7.72
CA PHE A 57 -1.76 -9.92 -9.19
C PHE A 57 -3.16 -9.42 -9.58
N LYS A 58 -3.49 -8.23 -9.08
CA LYS A 58 -4.79 -7.59 -9.25
C LYS A 58 -4.68 -6.12 -8.89
N GLU A 59 -5.68 -5.36 -9.30
CA GLU A 59 -5.85 -3.99 -8.83
C GLU A 59 -6.00 -3.95 -7.30
N PRO A 60 -5.29 -3.05 -6.60
CA PRO A 60 -5.41 -2.94 -5.15
C PRO A 60 -6.88 -2.77 -4.71
N PRO A 61 -7.36 -3.59 -3.76
CA PRO A 61 -8.71 -3.45 -3.23
C PRO A 61 -8.86 -2.12 -2.46
N ALA A 62 -10.11 -1.67 -2.27
CA ALA A 62 -10.38 -0.45 -1.50
C ALA A 62 -10.05 -0.57 0.00
N PHE A 63 -9.92 -1.79 0.53
CA PHE A 63 -9.63 -2.09 1.93
C PHE A 63 -8.84 -3.40 2.06
N GLY A 64 -8.28 -3.62 3.25
CA GLY A 64 -7.55 -4.84 3.61
C GLY A 64 -6.03 -4.72 3.35
N PRO A 65 -5.28 -5.80 3.60
CA PRO A 65 -3.83 -5.72 3.79
C PRO A 65 -3.06 -5.19 2.58
N MET A 66 -3.51 -5.48 1.34
CA MET A 66 -2.87 -4.92 0.14
C MET A 66 -3.10 -3.40 0.02
N CYS A 67 -4.28 -2.89 0.41
CA CYS A 67 -4.55 -1.46 0.46
C CYS A 67 -3.66 -0.81 1.53
N ASP A 68 -3.62 -1.41 2.72
CA ASP A 68 -2.93 -0.85 3.87
C ASP A 68 -1.42 -0.71 3.65
N LEU A 69 -0.76 -1.75 3.12
CA LEU A 69 0.68 -1.73 2.80
C LEU A 69 1.06 -0.64 1.78
N LEU A 70 0.09 -0.17 0.99
CA LEU A 70 0.28 0.90 0.00
C LEU A 70 -0.11 2.28 0.53
N TRP A 71 -1.03 2.38 1.49
CA TRP A 71 -1.72 3.63 1.83
C TRP A 71 -1.74 4.01 3.31
N SER A 72 -1.28 3.16 4.23
CA SER A 72 -1.19 3.56 5.65
C SER A 72 -0.11 4.61 5.86
N ASP A 73 -0.31 5.52 6.80
CA ASP A 73 0.64 6.56 7.20
C ASP A 73 0.95 6.44 8.71
N PRO A 74 2.09 6.93 9.22
CA PRO A 74 2.26 7.09 10.66
C PRO A 74 1.28 8.14 11.21
N THR A 75 0.90 8.03 12.49
CA THR A 75 0.17 9.09 13.20
C THR A 75 0.91 10.44 13.14
N GLU A 76 0.17 11.55 13.22
CA GLU A 76 0.77 12.90 13.20
C GLU A 76 1.71 13.13 14.40
N ASP A 77 1.45 12.46 15.52
CA ASP A 77 2.22 12.51 16.76
C ASP A 77 3.09 11.25 16.99
N TYR A 78 3.46 10.53 15.92
CA TYR A 78 4.19 9.26 15.99
C TYR A 78 5.40 9.29 16.95
N GLY A 79 5.41 8.39 17.93
CA GLY A 79 6.39 8.30 19.01
C GLY A 79 6.08 9.16 20.24
N SER A 80 4.97 9.90 20.24
CA SER A 80 4.48 10.73 21.35
C SER A 80 2.97 10.60 21.58
N GLU A 81 2.41 9.47 21.12
CA GLU A 81 0.99 9.19 21.12
C GLU A 81 0.42 9.19 22.55
N LYS A 82 -0.76 9.79 22.70
CA LYS A 82 -1.46 9.85 24.01
C LYS A 82 -2.40 8.66 24.21
N THR A 83 -2.81 8.02 23.12
CA THR A 83 -3.72 6.88 23.10
C THR A 83 -2.95 5.60 22.84
N PRO A 84 -3.34 4.47 23.47
CA PRO A 84 -2.65 3.19 23.29
C PRO A 84 -3.05 2.45 21.99
N ASP A 85 -3.96 3.02 21.19
CA ASP A 85 -4.47 2.37 19.98
C ASP A 85 -3.37 2.30 18.92
N HIS A 86 -3.04 1.07 18.49
CA HIS A 86 -2.01 0.83 17.47
C HIS A 86 -2.44 1.25 16.06
N PHE A 87 -3.75 1.33 15.80
CA PHE A 87 -4.28 1.69 14.51
C PHE A 87 -5.52 2.55 14.66
N SER A 88 -5.63 3.60 13.85
CA SER A 88 -6.83 4.43 13.75
C SER A 88 -7.15 4.74 12.30
N HIS A 89 -8.40 5.10 11.96
CA HIS A 89 -8.78 5.33 10.56
C HIS A 89 -8.01 6.52 9.97
N ASN A 90 -7.40 6.32 8.79
CA ASN A 90 -6.67 7.39 8.10
C ASN A 90 -7.62 8.35 7.39
N THR A 91 -7.94 9.45 8.07
CA THR A 91 -8.84 10.49 7.56
C THR A 91 -8.22 11.32 6.43
N VAL A 92 -6.89 11.36 6.31
CA VAL A 92 -6.18 12.09 5.25
C VAL A 92 -6.30 11.37 3.91
N ARG A 93 -6.19 10.04 3.92
CA ARG A 93 -6.33 9.20 2.72
C ARG A 93 -7.77 8.80 2.42
N GLY A 94 -8.64 8.77 3.43
CA GLY A 94 -10.02 8.30 3.30
C GLY A 94 -10.14 6.77 3.13
N CYS A 95 -9.05 6.04 3.37
CA CYS A 95 -8.94 4.58 3.38
C CYS A 95 -7.72 4.20 4.22
N SER A 96 -7.55 2.92 4.58
CA SER A 96 -6.43 2.45 5.41
C SER A 96 -6.38 3.11 6.80
N TYR A 97 -5.22 3.04 7.46
CA TYR A 97 -5.00 3.38 8.86
C TYR A 97 -3.82 4.33 9.06
N PHE A 98 -3.90 5.11 10.14
CA PHE A 98 -2.72 5.59 10.83
C PHE A 98 -2.18 4.49 11.74
N PHE A 99 -0.87 4.32 11.79
CA PHE A 99 -0.16 3.38 12.68
C PHE A 99 0.87 4.08 13.58
#